data_AF-A0A1T5JS14-F1
#
_entry.id   AF-A0A1T5JS14-F1
#
_cell.length_a   1.000
_cell.length_b   1.000
_cell.length_c   1.000
_cell.angle_alpha   90.00
_cell.angle_beta   90.00
_cell.angle_gamma   90.00
#
_symmetry.space_group_name_H-M   'P 1'
#
loop_
_entity.id
_entity.type
_entity.pdbx_description
1 polymer ?
#
loop_
_entity_poly.entity_id
_entity_poly.type
_entity_poly.pdbx_seq_one_letter_code
_entity_poly.pdbx_strand_id
1 'polypeptide(L)'
;MIIEGTWKGEYVYDEYCKVPFQQVTIPFTVSIRQSGVMGMSGGFEGIWQDESAKSNITIAANIYGLVTDQELFFVKLYPKTFGYDELGNFFVGDEPHPEIFYKGLLWKDDILHGTWKIGRTFRKVNGRLYEISDGSGLWWIKKT
;
A
#
# COMPACT_ATOMS: atom_id res chain seq x y z
N MET A 1 13.64 16.05 -4.27
CA MET A 1 12.62 15.43 -5.17
C MET A 1 11.23 15.99 -4.83
N ILE A 2 10.44 16.47 -5.79
CA ILE A 2 9.07 16.98 -5.54
C ILE A 2 8.05 15.92 -5.99
N ILE A 3 7.38 15.31 -5.02
CA ILE A 3 6.41 14.21 -5.25
C ILE A 3 4.94 14.64 -5.12
N GLU A 4 4.69 15.93 -4.87
CA GLU A 4 3.33 16.44 -4.68
C GLU A 4 2.48 16.30 -5.97
N GLY A 5 1.21 15.96 -5.77
CA GLY A 5 0.22 15.83 -6.83
C GLY A 5 -0.48 14.47 -6.83
N THR A 6 -1.15 14.19 -7.94
CA THR A 6 -1.80 12.91 -8.18
C THR A 6 -0.94 12.06 -9.09
N TRP A 7 -0.86 10.77 -8.76
CA TRP A 7 -0.09 9.77 -9.50
C TRP A 7 -0.96 8.55 -9.73
N LYS A 8 -0.65 7.82 -10.80
CA LYS A 8 -1.25 6.52 -11.09
C LYS A 8 -0.17 5.48 -11.13
N GLY A 9 -0.49 4.28 -10.69
CA GLY A 9 0.48 3.21 -10.65
C GLY A 9 -0.17 1.84 -10.51
N GLU A 10 0.70 0.86 -10.37
CA GLU A 10 0.29 -0.52 -10.20
C GLU A 10 1.22 -1.23 -9.22
N TYR A 11 0.67 -2.22 -8.51
CA TYR A 11 1.46 -3.16 -7.75
C TYR A 11 1.10 -4.60 -8.10
N VAL A 12 2.06 -5.49 -7.87
CA VAL A 12 1.92 -6.93 -8.08
C VAL A 12 2.46 -7.64 -6.84
N TYR A 13 1.86 -8.78 -6.50
CA TYR A 13 2.34 -9.67 -5.45
C TYR A 13 3.48 -10.54 -5.98
N ASP A 14 4.49 -10.78 -5.13
CA ASP A 14 5.51 -11.79 -5.40
C ASP A 14 4.87 -13.18 -5.51
N GLU A 15 5.46 -14.05 -6.32
CA GLU A 15 4.94 -15.40 -6.59
C GLU A 15 4.81 -16.28 -5.35
N TYR A 16 5.56 -15.96 -4.28
CA TYR A 16 5.54 -16.69 -3.02
C TYR A 16 4.43 -16.24 -2.05
N CYS A 17 3.70 -15.16 -2.35
CA CYS A 17 2.64 -14.64 -1.50
C CYS A 17 1.43 -15.59 -1.49
N LYS A 18 0.96 -16.03 -0.32
CA LYS A 18 -0.21 -16.91 -0.19
C LYS A 18 -1.54 -16.14 -0.26
N VAL A 19 -1.75 -15.41 -1.35
CA VAL A 19 -2.98 -14.65 -1.61
C VAL A 19 -3.64 -15.12 -2.91
N PRO A 20 -4.97 -15.01 -3.05
CA PRO A 20 -5.66 -15.42 -4.28
C PRO A 20 -5.32 -14.56 -5.51
N PHE A 21 -4.49 -13.53 -5.34
CA PHE A 21 -4.10 -12.56 -6.37
C PHE A 21 -2.65 -12.68 -6.83
N GLN A 22 -2.03 -13.86 -6.68
CA GLN A 22 -0.69 -14.09 -7.23
C GLN A 22 -0.66 -13.67 -8.71
N GLN A 23 0.35 -12.87 -9.07
CA GLN A 23 0.56 -12.35 -10.45
C GLN A 23 -0.56 -11.45 -10.99
N VAL A 24 -1.52 -11.01 -10.18
CA VAL A 24 -2.52 -10.01 -10.59
C VAL A 24 -1.96 -8.62 -10.37
N THR A 25 -1.83 -7.86 -11.44
CA THR A 25 -1.51 -6.43 -11.39
C THR A 25 -2.73 -5.63 -10.92
N ILE A 26 -2.58 -4.91 -9.80
CA ILE A 26 -3.60 -4.05 -9.21
C ILE A 26 -3.28 -2.59 -9.48
N PRO A 27 -4.05 -1.89 -10.33
CA PRO A 27 -3.95 -0.46 -10.50
C PRO A 27 -4.41 0.31 -9.28
N PHE A 28 -3.87 1.51 -9.10
CA PHE A 28 -4.28 2.44 -8.06
C PHE A 28 -4.03 3.90 -8.47
N THR A 29 -4.66 4.81 -7.73
CA THR A 29 -4.38 6.24 -7.76
C THR A 29 -3.91 6.69 -6.38
N VAL A 30 -2.93 7.58 -6.34
CA VAL A 30 -2.43 8.16 -5.09
C VAL A 30 -2.35 9.68 -5.20
N SER A 31 -2.84 10.37 -4.18
CA SER A 31 -2.74 11.82 -4.04
C SER A 31 -1.83 12.15 -2.87
N ILE A 32 -0.72 12.84 -3.14
CA ILE A 32 0.35 13.13 -2.19
C ILE A 32 0.40 14.65 -1.94
N ARG A 33 0.53 15.03 -0.67
CA ARG A 33 0.76 16.41 -0.23
C ARG A 33 2.02 16.47 0.62
N GLN A 34 2.85 17.49 0.42
CA GLN A 34 3.97 17.73 1.33
C GLN A 34 3.45 18.05 2.73
N SER A 35 4.02 17.41 3.73
CA SER A 35 3.64 17.59 5.12
C SER A 35 4.83 18.15 5.89
N GLY A 36 4.67 19.35 6.44
CA GLY A 36 5.60 19.87 7.46
C GLY A 36 5.45 19.14 8.81
N VAL A 37 4.45 18.26 8.94
CA VAL A 37 4.04 17.59 10.18
C VAL A 37 4.95 16.39 10.45
N MET A 38 6.24 16.65 10.62
CA MET A 38 7.19 15.79 11.33
C MET A 38 8.45 16.55 11.77
N GLY A 39 8.57 17.85 11.48
CA GLY A 39 9.83 18.59 11.69
C GLY A 39 10.99 18.08 10.84
N MET A 40 10.73 17.16 9.91
CA MET A 40 11.69 16.54 9.00
C MET A 40 11.47 17.10 7.60
N SER A 41 12.55 17.59 6.99
CA SER A 41 12.54 17.95 5.57
C SER A 41 12.19 16.72 4.73
N GLY A 42 11.19 16.84 3.84
CA GLY A 42 10.76 15.75 2.97
C GLY A 42 9.63 14.87 3.50
N GLY A 43 9.00 15.23 4.63
CA GLY A 43 7.80 14.54 5.10
C GLY A 43 6.61 14.72 4.15
N PHE A 44 5.79 13.68 3.98
CA PHE A 44 4.57 13.76 3.18
C PHE A 44 3.46 12.87 3.73
N GLU A 45 2.24 13.20 3.33
CA GLU A 45 1.04 12.41 3.57
C GLU A 45 0.22 12.29 2.28
N GLY A 46 -0.71 11.34 2.25
CA GLY A 46 -1.55 11.16 1.08
C GLY A 46 -2.67 10.15 1.26
N ILE A 47 -3.44 9.99 0.19
CA ILE A 47 -4.54 9.04 0.09
C ILE A 47 -4.26 8.11 -1.08
N TRP A 48 -4.37 6.80 -0.82
CA TRP A 48 -4.19 5.73 -1.79
C TRP A 48 -5.52 5.02 -2.04
N GLN A 49 -5.92 4.93 -3.31
CA GLN A 49 -7.14 4.25 -3.73
C GLN A 49 -6.80 3.14 -4.73
N ASP A 50 -7.02 1.89 -4.34
CA ASP A 50 -6.92 0.76 -5.27
C ASP A 50 -8.12 0.72 -6.22
N GLU A 51 -7.92 0.15 -7.39
CA GLU A 51 -9.00 -0.21 -8.30
C GLU A 51 -9.84 -1.34 -7.69
N SER A 52 -11.06 -1.02 -7.25
CA SER A 52 -11.90 -1.94 -6.49
C SER A 52 -12.31 -3.18 -7.29
N ALA A 53 -12.44 -3.05 -8.61
CA ALA A 53 -12.78 -4.16 -9.50
C ALA A 53 -11.73 -5.29 -9.51
N LYS A 54 -10.48 -4.98 -9.12
CA LYS A 54 -9.40 -5.98 -9.03
C LYS A 54 -9.02 -6.34 -7.60
N SER A 55 -9.08 -5.38 -6.67
CA SER A 55 -8.65 -5.58 -5.28
C SER A 55 -9.74 -6.09 -4.35
N ASN A 56 -11.02 -5.92 -4.70
CA ASN A 56 -12.18 -6.01 -3.80
C ASN A 56 -12.17 -4.99 -2.65
N ILE A 57 -11.24 -4.03 -2.64
CA ILE A 57 -11.12 -3.01 -1.60
C ILE A 57 -11.75 -1.71 -2.12
N THR A 58 -12.78 -1.23 -1.43
CA THR A 58 -13.50 0.00 -1.78
C THR A 58 -13.13 1.20 -0.91
N ILE A 59 -12.35 0.99 0.15
CA ILE A 59 -11.98 2.02 1.12
C ILE A 59 -10.54 2.46 0.84
N ALA A 60 -10.32 3.78 0.79
CA ALA A 60 -8.99 4.35 0.62
C ALA A 60 -8.08 4.09 1.84
N ALA A 61 -6.79 3.94 1.60
CA ALA A 61 -5.76 3.91 2.63
C ALA A 61 -5.13 5.30 2.80
N ASN A 62 -4.70 5.61 4.01
CA ASN A 62 -3.79 6.72 4.25
C ASN A 62 -2.37 6.28 3.96
N ILE A 63 -1.55 7.20 3.45
CA ILE A 63 -0.10 7.01 3.37
C ILE A 63 0.62 8.15 4.08
N TYR A 64 1.75 7.82 4.67
CA TYR A 64 2.66 8.78 5.31
C TYR A 64 4.09 8.30 5.16
N GLY A 65 5.00 9.23 4.94
CA GLY A 65 6.37 8.84 4.62
C GLY A 65 7.34 10.00 4.55
N LEU A 66 8.53 9.64 4.06
CA LEU A 66 9.66 10.52 3.86
C LEU A 66 10.17 10.36 2.43
N VAL A 67 10.42 11.49 1.78
CA VAL A 67 11.17 11.56 0.53
C VAL A 67 12.56 12.14 0.82
N THR A 68 13.58 11.48 0.29
CA THR A 68 14.97 11.96 0.28
C THR A 68 15.35 12.37 -1.15
N ASP A 69 16.63 12.66 -1.40
CA ASP A 69 17.07 13.03 -2.75
C ASP A 69 16.86 11.93 -3.79
N GLN A 70 16.92 10.65 -3.38
CA GLN A 70 16.89 9.50 -4.29
C GLN A 70 15.87 8.43 -3.91
N GLU A 71 15.46 8.37 -2.64
CA GLU A 71 14.61 7.31 -2.11
C GLU A 71 13.31 7.85 -1.56
N LEU A 72 12.26 7.03 -1.66
CA LEU A 72 10.96 7.24 -1.05
C LEU A 72 10.67 6.09 -0.08
N PHE A 73 10.25 6.41 1.13
CA PHE A 73 9.79 5.45 2.11
C PHE A 73 8.43 5.87 2.63
N PHE A 74 7.46 4.96 2.65
CA PHE A 74 6.16 5.25 3.25
C PHE A 74 5.48 4.02 3.79
N VAL A 75 4.53 4.27 4.68
CA VAL A 75 3.59 3.28 5.17
C VAL A 75 2.25 3.53 4.52
N LYS A 76 1.58 2.46 4.11
CA LYS A 76 0.18 2.44 3.70
C LYS A 76 -0.63 1.76 4.80
N LEU A 77 -1.68 2.45 5.25
CA LEU A 77 -2.53 2.00 6.35
C LEU A 77 -4.00 2.14 5.96
N TYR A 78 -4.69 1.00 5.85
CA TYR A 78 -6.13 1.01 5.71
C TYR A 78 -6.83 1.14 7.06
N PRO A 79 -7.96 1.86 7.12
CA PRO A 79 -8.74 1.99 8.36
C PRO A 79 -9.44 0.70 8.78
N LYS A 80 -9.51 -0.31 7.91
CA LYS A 80 -10.14 -1.61 8.15
C LYS A 80 -9.23 -2.73 7.69
N THR A 81 -9.28 -3.87 8.37
CA THR A 81 -8.53 -5.07 8.00
C THR A 81 -9.25 -5.77 6.87
N PHE A 82 -8.51 -6.18 5.85
CA PHE A 82 -9.00 -7.01 4.75
C PHE A 82 -8.21 -8.32 4.70
N GLY A 83 -8.84 -9.39 4.21
CA GLY A 83 -8.16 -10.66 4.03
C GLY A 83 -9.07 -11.73 3.44
N TYR A 84 -8.53 -12.94 3.36
CA TYR A 84 -9.23 -14.13 2.93
C TYR A 84 -9.19 -15.17 4.04
N ASP A 85 -10.32 -15.82 4.31
CA ASP A 85 -10.35 -16.95 5.23
C ASP A 85 -9.76 -18.22 4.58
N GLU A 86 -9.69 -19.31 5.34
CA GLU A 86 -9.16 -20.60 4.88
C GLU A 86 -9.96 -21.21 3.70
N LEU A 87 -11.20 -20.75 3.49
CA LEU A 87 -12.07 -21.18 2.41
C LEU A 87 -11.96 -20.24 1.18
N GLY A 88 -11.13 -19.21 1.25
CA GLY A 88 -10.97 -18.21 0.19
C GLY A 88 -12.08 -17.17 0.16
N ASN A 89 -12.91 -17.04 1.21
CA ASN A 89 -13.90 -15.97 1.28
C ASN A 89 -13.23 -14.67 1.75
N PHE A 90 -13.58 -13.58 1.07
CA PHE A 90 -13.15 -12.25 1.48
C PHE A 90 -13.85 -11.83 2.78
N PHE A 91 -13.09 -11.25 3.71
CA PHE A 91 -13.63 -10.67 4.93
C PHE A 91 -13.14 -9.24 5.16
N VAL A 92 -13.91 -8.50 5.96
CA VAL A 92 -13.58 -7.14 6.42
C VAL A 92 -13.68 -7.09 7.93
N GLY A 93 -12.63 -6.63 8.60
CA GLY A 93 -12.57 -6.37 10.03
C GLY A 93 -12.69 -4.88 10.38
N ASP A 94 -13.08 -4.59 11.62
CA ASP A 94 -13.26 -3.22 12.10
C ASP A 94 -11.96 -2.55 12.58
N GLU A 95 -10.93 -3.34 12.89
CA GLU A 95 -9.61 -2.82 13.26
C GLU A 95 -8.79 -2.45 12.01
N PRO A 96 -7.85 -1.48 12.11
CA PRO A 96 -6.96 -1.13 11.02
C PRO A 96 -6.17 -2.32 10.47
N HIS A 97 -6.00 -2.34 9.16
CA HIS A 97 -5.12 -3.32 8.51
C HIS A 97 -3.69 -3.15 9.04
N PRO A 98 -2.86 -4.19 9.03
CA PRO A 98 -1.45 -4.05 9.37
C PRO A 98 -0.77 -3.07 8.41
N GLU A 99 0.25 -2.39 8.92
CA GLU A 99 1.06 -1.48 8.13
C GLU A 99 1.72 -2.21 6.96
N ILE A 100 1.58 -1.63 5.77
CA ILE A 100 2.27 -2.09 4.57
C ILE A 100 3.40 -1.09 4.29
N PHE A 101 4.63 -1.59 4.29
CA PHE A 101 5.82 -0.76 4.12
C PHE A 101 6.23 -0.73 2.66
N TYR A 102 6.39 0.46 2.11
CA TYR A 102 6.83 0.70 0.75
C TYR A 102 8.22 1.36 0.76
N LYS A 103 9.08 0.90 -0.13
CA LYS A 103 10.35 1.53 -0.49
C LYS A 103 10.37 1.74 -1.99
N GLY A 104 10.81 2.91 -2.44
CA GLY A 104 10.95 3.23 -3.85
C GLY A 104 12.16 4.10 -4.17
N LEU A 105 12.51 4.09 -5.45
CA LEU A 105 13.58 4.87 -6.06
C LEU A 105 13.01 5.66 -7.23
N LEU A 106 13.55 6.85 -7.45
CA LEU A 106 13.25 7.62 -8.67
C LEU A 106 13.94 6.96 -9.86
N TRP A 107 13.16 6.65 -10.89
CA TRP A 107 13.64 6.12 -12.15
C TRP A 107 13.10 6.97 -13.30
N LYS A 108 13.97 7.80 -13.89
CA LYS A 108 13.57 8.88 -14.81
C LYS A 108 12.70 9.91 -14.06
N ASP A 109 12.68 11.15 -14.56
CA ASP A 109 12.18 12.30 -13.79
C ASP A 109 10.68 12.21 -13.39
N ASP A 110 9.93 11.25 -13.94
CA ASP A 110 8.48 11.12 -13.80
C ASP A 110 7.98 9.75 -13.31
N ILE A 111 8.86 8.78 -13.05
CA ILE A 111 8.48 7.43 -12.63
C ILE A 111 9.19 7.06 -11.32
N LEU A 112 8.44 6.53 -10.36
CA LEU A 112 8.94 5.95 -9.13
C LEU A 112 8.59 4.46 -9.13
N HIS A 113 9.48 3.63 -8.63
CA HIS A 113 9.24 2.19 -8.51
C HIS A 113 9.96 1.61 -7.32
N GLY A 114 9.53 0.43 -6.87
CA GLY A 114 10.27 -0.29 -5.84
C GLY A 114 9.51 -1.49 -5.32
N THR A 115 9.66 -1.73 -4.03
CA THR A 115 9.10 -2.90 -3.35
C THR A 115 8.16 -2.50 -2.24
N TRP A 116 7.26 -3.42 -1.90
CA TRP A 116 6.41 -3.31 -0.73
C TRP A 116 6.46 -4.61 0.07
N LYS A 117 6.18 -4.53 1.37
CA LYS A 117 6.08 -5.70 2.26
C LYS A 117 5.06 -5.49 3.36
N ILE A 118 4.42 -6.57 3.78
CA ILE A 118 3.57 -6.66 4.97
C ILE A 118 4.07 -7.83 5.82
N GLY A 119 4.21 -7.60 7.11
CA GLY A 119 4.60 -8.64 8.06
C GLY A 119 3.41 -9.51 8.46
N ARG A 120 3.66 -10.80 8.68
CA ARG A 120 2.67 -11.70 9.25
C ARG A 120 2.13 -11.15 10.57
N THR A 121 0.82 -11.15 10.74
CA THR A 121 0.18 -10.75 11.99
C THR A 121 -1.19 -11.39 12.14
N PHE A 122 -1.81 -11.19 13.29
CA PHE A 122 -3.14 -11.72 13.59
C PHE A 122 -4.08 -10.57 13.93
N ARG A 123 -5.32 -10.65 13.45
CA ARG A 123 -6.37 -9.65 13.68
C ARG A 123 -7.64 -10.32 14.14
N LYS A 124 -8.34 -9.67 15.06
CA LYS A 124 -9.62 -10.17 15.54
C LYS A 124 -10.73 -9.57 14.68
N VAL A 125 -11.49 -10.42 14.02
CA VAL A 125 -12.66 -10.02 13.22
C VAL A 125 -13.86 -10.82 13.71
N ASN A 126 -14.90 -10.12 14.17
CA ASN A 126 -16.13 -10.74 14.68
C ASN A 126 -15.88 -11.83 15.74
N GLY A 127 -14.93 -11.59 16.66
CA GLY A 127 -14.60 -12.55 17.71
C GLY A 127 -13.63 -13.66 17.30
N ARG A 128 -13.37 -13.86 16.01
CA ARG A 128 -12.45 -14.87 15.48
C ARG A 128 -11.09 -14.26 15.17
N LEU A 129 -10.03 -15.03 15.40
CA LEU A 129 -8.67 -14.64 15.06
C LEU A 129 -8.38 -15.05 13.62
N TYR A 130 -8.03 -14.09 12.78
CA TYR A 130 -7.61 -14.31 11.41
C TYR A 130 -6.12 -14.02 11.28
N GLU A 131 -5.43 -14.87 10.54
CA GLU A 131 -4.07 -14.62 10.12
C GLU A 131 -4.07 -13.69 8.91
N ILE A 132 -3.26 -12.64 8.98
CA ILE A 132 -2.83 -11.88 7.82
C ILE A 132 -1.42 -12.38 7.50
N SER A 133 -1.31 -13.16 6.43
CA SER A 133 -0.05 -13.75 5.98
C SER A 133 0.98 -12.66 5.62
N ASP A 134 2.24 -13.05 5.65
CA ASP A 134 3.30 -12.26 5.04
C ASP A 134 3.03 -12.05 3.54
N GLY A 135 3.47 -10.91 3.04
CA GLY A 135 3.35 -10.56 1.63
C GLY A 135 4.39 -9.54 1.23
N SER A 136 4.77 -9.59 -0.04
CA SER A 136 5.67 -8.63 -0.65
C SER A 136 5.39 -8.52 -2.13
N GLY A 137 6.00 -7.52 -2.77
CA GLY A 137 5.85 -7.35 -4.18
C GLY A 137 6.53 -6.12 -4.73
N LEU A 138 6.26 -5.89 -6.01
CA LEU A 138 6.77 -4.75 -6.77
C LEU A 138 5.67 -3.73 -7.01
N TRP A 139 6.05 -2.47 -7.15
CA TRP A 139 5.14 -1.40 -7.51
C TRP A 139 5.84 -0.33 -8.35
N TRP A 140 5.04 0.44 -9.09
CA TRP A 140 5.47 1.65 -9.77
C TRP A 140 4.37 2.70 -9.76
N ILE A 141 4.73 3.98 -9.86
CA ILE A 141 3.82 5.11 -10.09
C ILE A 141 4.41 6.07 -11.12
N LYS A 142 3.52 6.77 -11.82
CA LYS A 142 3.84 7.85 -12.76
C LYS A 142 2.94 9.05 -12.51
N LYS A 143 3.51 10.25 -12.63
CA LYS A 143 2.78 11.50 -12.44
C LYS A 143 1.72 11.67 -13.54
N THR A 144 0.51 12.08 -13.17
CA THR A 144 -0.57 12.40 -14.12
C THR A 144 -0.57 13.86 -14.53
#